data_AF-A0AAD8EQE8-F1
#
_entry.id   AF-A0AAD8EQE8-F1
#
_cell.length_a   1.000
_cell.length_b   1.000
_cell.length_c   1.000
_cell.angle_alpha   90.00
_cell.angle_beta   90.00
_cell.angle_gamma   90.00
#
_symmetry.space_group_name_H-M   'P 1'
#
loop_
_entity.id
_entity.type
_entity.pdbx_description
1 polymer ?
#
loop_
_entity_poly.entity_id
_entity_poly.type
_entity_poly.pdbx_seq_one_letter_code
_entity_poly.pdbx_strand_id
1 'polypeptide(L)'
;VMAVRCAAAKRKSMNPMRIQPTTLIFMPPREPIEVIKGPNLTEAFDGSNYEVRCAVAKTVGNSIATTQQNQKGNPADGVRSSSPERPHQNKGFKPISLEEALGVLMSGFLRGGVGFLKGTGEMIKGSSGVNREVRVGVTHAYVIFVQILGGVWLERNITTLLTHVLDLVANPKAASSHVDAVYSRKCINFILRSILGRMLGEKAQASACKEIAHIVVKQMNSIEMGSIILGLGTTASNLLTDQSLSLVEATMAVLVHPCQAARLAAAWCLRCICVAVPSQITPLIDRCVEGIENMRTSPEAIAGYSGALAAVLGSVRLSPLGVPNTGYEVIFNTAEELLRSASQNSRLSLNRTQAGWLLIGAIMTLGVPVVRGLLPRMLLLWRNSFPRSNKELESEKARGDAFTWQVTLEGRAGALSAMHSFVQNCPELVTDDIIRRLLTLLSLHSPCSLILKTYGQHLKAPAAMVRLRLYETLSLLPSHAFEGSYTHLLRMLVAEFTLTENPANTTTSQLRTVCHADDSVILGTWLQETDHRTIEDQLQPNSAAGSGALEHDPCCLYRPVLP
;
A
#
# COMPACT_ATOMS: atom_id res chain seq x y z
N VAL A 1 -27.06 -19.74 -13.97
CA VAL A 1 -26.04 -20.36 -13.08
C VAL A 1 -25.59 -19.42 -11.95
N MET A 2 -25.29 -18.14 -12.21
CA MET A 2 -25.02 -17.09 -11.19
C MET A 2 -26.13 -16.91 -10.13
N ALA A 3 -27.40 -16.85 -10.54
CA ALA A 3 -28.54 -16.71 -9.63
C ALA A 3 -28.72 -17.91 -8.67
N VAL A 4 -28.33 -19.11 -9.09
CA VAL A 4 -28.41 -20.34 -8.28
C VAL A 4 -27.30 -20.36 -7.22
N ARG A 5 -26.10 -19.86 -7.54
CA ARG A 5 -25.00 -19.70 -6.58
C ARG A 5 -25.31 -18.63 -5.53
N CYS A 6 -25.91 -17.51 -5.92
CA CYS A 6 -26.41 -16.48 -4.99
C CYS A 6 -27.53 -17.02 -4.08
N ALA A 7 -28.46 -17.80 -4.62
CA ALA A 7 -29.54 -18.40 -3.82
C ALA A 7 -29.02 -19.43 -2.80
N ALA A 8 -28.01 -20.23 -3.16
CA ALA A 8 -27.38 -21.20 -2.26
C ALA A 8 -26.60 -20.54 -1.10
N ALA A 9 -25.94 -19.40 -1.35
CA ALA A 9 -25.24 -18.63 -0.32
C ALA A 9 -26.20 -17.84 0.59
N LYS A 10 -27.25 -17.24 0.03
CA LYS A 10 -28.25 -16.45 0.76
C LYS A 10 -29.16 -17.33 1.65
N ARG A 11 -29.50 -18.54 1.19
CA ARG A 11 -30.28 -19.53 1.98
C ARG A 11 -29.51 -20.08 3.19
N LYS A 12 -28.16 -20.02 3.20
CA LYS A 12 -27.33 -20.34 4.37
C LYS A 12 -27.22 -19.20 5.40
N SER A 13 -27.57 -17.96 5.03
CA SER A 13 -27.36 -16.77 5.86
C SER A 13 -28.60 -16.35 6.69
N MET A 14 -29.77 -16.92 6.46
CA MET A 14 -31.03 -16.56 7.12
C MET A 14 -31.67 -17.76 7.84
N ASN A 15 -31.16 -18.09 9.03
CA ASN A 15 -31.94 -18.44 10.24
C ASN A 15 -31.03 -19.02 11.35
N PRO A 16 -30.98 -18.40 12.54
CA PRO A 16 -30.69 -19.13 13.76
C PRO A 16 -31.98 -19.85 14.19
N MET A 17 -31.90 -21.14 14.55
CA MET A 17 -33.02 -21.97 15.04
C MET A 17 -34.13 -22.35 14.04
N ARG A 18 -33.90 -23.41 13.25
CA ARG A 18 -34.74 -24.62 13.17
C ARG A 18 -34.22 -25.51 12.05
N ILE A 19 -33.75 -26.69 12.42
CA ILE A 19 -33.40 -27.77 11.49
C ILE A 19 -34.72 -28.34 10.96
N GLN A 20 -34.95 -28.27 9.64
CA GLN A 20 -35.64 -29.31 8.86
C GLN A 20 -35.22 -29.23 7.39
N PRO A 21 -35.21 -30.36 6.65
CA PRO A 21 -34.15 -30.67 5.71
C PRO A 21 -34.69 -30.73 4.27
N THR A 22 -34.34 -29.77 3.43
CA THR A 22 -34.50 -29.97 1.98
C THR A 22 -33.61 -28.97 1.23
N THR A 23 -32.42 -29.46 0.87
CA THR A 23 -31.76 -29.45 -0.46
C THR A 23 -30.23 -29.43 -0.31
N LEU A 24 -29.69 -30.37 0.47
CA LEU A 24 -28.28 -30.81 0.47
C LEU A 24 -28.28 -32.29 0.86
N ILE A 25 -28.84 -33.13 -0.02
CA ILE A 25 -28.69 -34.58 0.12
C ILE A 25 -27.42 -34.94 -0.65
N PHE A 26 -26.50 -35.61 0.04
CA PHE A 26 -25.16 -36.06 -0.39
C PHE A 26 -24.00 -35.07 -0.22
N MET A 27 -23.83 -34.52 0.99
CA MET A 27 -22.51 -34.62 1.62
C MET A 27 -22.67 -35.44 2.90
N PRO A 28 -21.87 -36.50 3.12
CA PRO A 28 -21.87 -37.22 4.39
C PRO A 28 -21.49 -36.24 5.52
N PRO A 29 -21.78 -36.55 6.80
CA PRO A 29 -21.35 -35.74 7.93
C PRO A 29 -19.81 -35.70 7.95
N ARG A 30 -19.24 -34.71 7.26
CA ARG A 30 -17.81 -34.44 7.20
C ARG A 30 -17.47 -33.38 8.23
N GLU A 31 -16.28 -33.47 8.81
CA GLU A 31 -15.79 -32.49 9.78
C GLU A 31 -15.90 -31.06 9.20
N PRO A 32 -16.16 -30.02 10.01
CA PRO A 32 -16.20 -28.63 9.53
C PRO A 32 -14.97 -28.27 8.70
N ILE A 33 -13.80 -28.79 9.08
CA ILE A 33 -12.55 -28.63 8.34
C ILE A 33 -12.53 -29.39 7.01
N GLU A 34 -13.15 -30.56 6.88
CA GLU A 34 -13.24 -31.26 5.58
C GLU A 34 -14.15 -30.53 4.59
N VAL A 35 -15.15 -29.80 5.09
CA VAL A 35 -15.99 -28.90 4.28
C VAL A 35 -15.21 -27.67 3.83
N ILE A 36 -14.30 -27.15 4.68
CA ILE A 36 -13.40 -26.02 4.35
C ILE A 36 -12.23 -26.47 3.45
N LYS A 37 -11.71 -27.69 3.65
CA LYS A 37 -10.65 -28.32 2.84
C LYS A 37 -11.16 -28.81 1.47
N GLY A 38 -12.47 -28.87 1.27
CA GLY A 38 -13.07 -29.29 0.02
C GLY A 38 -12.80 -28.30 -1.13
N PRO A 39 -12.53 -28.77 -2.35
CA PRO A 39 -12.20 -27.92 -3.51
C PRO A 39 -13.26 -26.84 -3.80
N ASN A 40 -14.52 -27.14 -3.51
CA ASN A 40 -15.68 -26.32 -3.86
C ASN A 40 -15.75 -24.93 -3.19
N LEU A 41 -15.09 -24.71 -2.04
CA LEU A 41 -15.28 -23.46 -1.27
C LEU A 41 -14.26 -22.38 -1.63
N THR A 42 -13.01 -22.77 -1.93
CA THR A 42 -11.99 -21.85 -2.44
C THR A 42 -12.15 -21.59 -3.94
N GLU A 43 -12.63 -22.57 -4.71
CA GLU A 43 -13.08 -22.37 -6.10
C GLU A 43 -14.30 -21.44 -6.18
N ALA A 44 -15.13 -21.35 -5.14
CA ALA A 44 -16.27 -20.44 -5.13
C ALA A 44 -15.89 -18.95 -5.13
N PHE A 45 -14.63 -18.63 -4.83
CA PHE A 45 -14.11 -17.26 -4.97
C PHE A 45 -13.67 -16.94 -6.40
N ASP A 46 -13.36 -17.94 -7.23
CA ASP A 46 -12.89 -17.77 -8.60
C ASP A 46 -14.02 -17.28 -9.53
N GLY A 47 -13.82 -16.12 -10.16
CA GLY A 47 -14.80 -15.43 -11.01
C GLY A 47 -16.03 -14.92 -10.27
N SER A 48 -15.95 -14.77 -8.95
CA SER A 48 -17.06 -14.35 -8.10
C SER A 48 -17.21 -12.82 -8.07
N ASN A 49 -18.43 -12.33 -7.78
CA ASN A 49 -18.63 -10.90 -7.47
C ASN A 49 -18.45 -10.64 -5.96
N TYR A 50 -18.46 -9.37 -5.58
CA TYR A 50 -18.24 -8.93 -4.21
C TYR A 50 -19.19 -9.59 -3.20
N GLU A 51 -20.49 -9.68 -3.53
CA GLU A 51 -21.50 -10.23 -2.63
C GLU A 51 -21.27 -11.72 -2.39
N VAL A 52 -20.91 -12.46 -3.44
CA VAL A 52 -20.58 -13.89 -3.34
C VAL A 52 -19.32 -14.08 -2.51
N ARG A 53 -18.25 -13.29 -2.73
CA ARG A 53 -17.05 -13.33 -1.90
C ARG A 53 -17.37 -13.12 -0.43
N CYS A 54 -18.14 -12.10 -0.10
CA CYS A 54 -18.54 -11.81 1.28
C CYS A 54 -19.33 -12.97 1.91
N ALA A 55 -20.28 -13.56 1.18
CA ALA A 55 -21.10 -14.65 1.68
C ALA A 55 -20.30 -15.95 1.89
N VAL A 56 -19.40 -16.27 0.96
CA VAL A 56 -18.49 -17.43 1.07
C VAL A 56 -17.51 -17.20 2.22
N ALA A 57 -16.90 -16.02 2.33
CA ALA A 57 -15.99 -15.66 3.42
C ALA A 57 -16.66 -15.76 4.79
N LYS A 58 -17.92 -15.30 4.92
CA LYS A 58 -18.71 -15.47 6.16
C LYS A 58 -18.89 -16.93 6.53
N THR A 59 -19.16 -17.78 5.53
CA THR A 59 -19.33 -19.22 5.75
C THR A 59 -18.02 -19.86 6.21
N VAL A 60 -16.89 -19.54 5.54
CA VAL A 60 -15.55 -20.02 5.89
C VAL A 60 -15.18 -19.58 7.31
N GLY A 61 -15.27 -18.28 7.60
CA GLY A 61 -14.91 -17.71 8.90
C GLY A 61 -15.74 -18.27 10.05
N ASN A 62 -17.06 -18.39 9.87
CA ASN A 62 -17.96 -19.06 10.84
C ASN A 62 -17.55 -20.50 11.10
N SER A 63 -17.28 -21.26 10.04
CA SER A 63 -16.94 -22.67 10.17
C SER A 63 -15.64 -22.86 10.94
N ILE A 64 -14.61 -22.04 10.67
CA ILE A 64 -13.35 -22.07 11.42
C ILE A 64 -13.56 -21.62 12.87
N ALA A 65 -14.34 -20.56 13.12
CA ALA A 65 -14.60 -20.10 14.48
C ALA A 65 -15.29 -21.16 15.35
N THR A 66 -16.25 -21.92 14.79
CA THR A 66 -16.92 -23.00 15.53
C THR A 66 -15.96 -24.11 15.97
N THR A 67 -14.91 -24.39 15.20
CA THR A 67 -13.86 -25.36 15.60
C THR A 67 -13.09 -24.92 16.84
N GLN A 68 -12.94 -23.60 17.04
CA GLN A 68 -12.19 -23.03 18.17
C GLN A 68 -13.07 -22.85 19.41
N GLN A 69 -14.35 -22.56 19.23
CA GLN A 69 -15.31 -22.43 20.33
C GLN A 69 -15.62 -23.80 20.98
N ASN A 70 -15.73 -24.86 20.17
CA ASN A 70 -16.03 -26.21 20.65
C ASN A 70 -14.90 -26.85 21.47
N GLN A 71 -13.70 -26.26 21.51
CA GLN A 71 -12.61 -26.74 22.38
C GLN A 71 -12.79 -26.37 23.86
N LYS A 72 -13.61 -25.36 24.20
CA LYS A 72 -13.80 -24.91 25.60
C LYS A 72 -14.84 -25.70 26.39
N GLY A 73 -15.47 -26.72 25.82
CA GLY A 73 -16.34 -27.63 26.55
C GLY A 73 -15.53 -28.59 27.42
N ASN A 74 -15.05 -28.13 28.59
CA ASN A 74 -14.41 -29.01 29.56
C ASN A 74 -15.49 -29.86 30.28
N PRO A 75 -15.25 -31.17 30.52
CA PRO A 75 -16.18 -32.09 31.17
C PRO A 75 -16.13 -31.89 32.70
N ALA A 76 -16.67 -30.79 33.19
CA ALA A 76 -16.74 -30.49 34.62
C ALA A 76 -18.07 -29.84 34.98
N ASP A 77 -19.18 -30.52 34.68
CA ASP A 77 -20.41 -30.37 35.46
C ASP A 77 -21.05 -31.75 35.60
N GLY A 78 -20.73 -32.38 36.73
CA GLY A 78 -21.35 -33.62 37.14
C GLY A 78 -22.78 -33.35 37.60
N VAL A 79 -23.76 -33.71 36.77
CA VAL A 79 -25.09 -34.07 37.27
C VAL A 79 -25.44 -35.43 36.70
N ARG A 80 -25.40 -36.42 37.60
CA ARG A 80 -25.89 -37.78 37.38
C ARG A 80 -27.36 -37.72 36.97
N SER A 81 -27.68 -38.17 35.76
CA SER A 81 -28.99 -38.73 35.46
C SER A 81 -28.78 -40.12 34.85
N SER A 82 -29.32 -41.11 35.55
CA SER A 82 -29.21 -42.53 35.27
C SER A 82 -30.33 -42.95 34.32
N SER A 83 -29.98 -43.35 33.09
CA SER A 83 -30.82 -44.18 32.22
C SER A 83 -29.92 -45.04 31.32
N PRO A 84 -30.17 -46.35 31.16
CA PRO A 84 -29.30 -47.23 30.37
C PRO A 84 -29.86 -47.46 28.97
N GLU A 85 -29.32 -46.85 27.91
CA GLU A 85 -29.56 -47.31 26.54
C GLU A 85 -28.34 -47.18 25.61
N ARG A 86 -27.89 -48.36 25.14
CA ARG A 86 -27.18 -48.77 23.91
C ARG A 86 -25.86 -48.07 23.46
N PRO A 87 -24.84 -48.85 23.04
CA PRO A 87 -23.55 -48.32 22.60
C PRO A 87 -23.63 -47.84 21.15
N HIS A 88 -23.94 -46.56 20.94
CA HIS A 88 -23.52 -45.89 19.71
C HIS A 88 -22.05 -45.46 19.88
N GLN A 89 -21.16 -46.02 19.07
CA GLN A 89 -19.77 -45.57 18.91
C GLN A 89 -19.78 -44.10 18.45
N ASN A 90 -19.79 -43.17 19.39
CA ASN A 90 -19.40 -41.79 19.13
C ASN A 90 -17.89 -41.81 18.90
N LYS A 91 -17.46 -41.82 17.64
CA LYS A 91 -16.07 -41.47 17.29
C LYS A 91 -15.83 -40.07 17.85
N GLY A 92 -15.04 -39.98 18.92
CA GLY A 92 -14.69 -38.72 19.55
C GLY A 92 -14.11 -37.76 18.51
N PHE A 93 -14.73 -36.58 18.41
CA PHE A 93 -14.25 -35.49 17.57
C PHE A 93 -12.87 -35.06 18.06
N LYS A 94 -11.85 -35.12 17.20
CA LYS A 94 -10.53 -34.61 17.54
C LYS A 94 -10.57 -33.08 17.57
N PRO A 95 -10.16 -32.41 18.67
CA PRO A 95 -10.10 -30.97 18.71
C PRO A 95 -9.04 -30.45 17.71
N ILE A 96 -9.44 -29.53 16.84
CA ILE A 96 -8.60 -28.94 15.78
C ILE A 96 -7.78 -27.79 16.36
N SER A 97 -6.45 -27.88 16.35
CA SER A 97 -5.61 -26.83 16.93
C SER A 97 -5.74 -25.49 16.18
N LEU A 98 -5.40 -24.38 16.86
CA LEU A 98 -5.39 -23.06 16.22
C LEU A 98 -4.42 -23.02 15.02
N GLU A 99 -3.27 -23.69 15.13
CA GLU A 99 -2.28 -23.78 14.05
C GLU A 99 -2.84 -24.52 12.82
N GLU A 100 -3.60 -25.59 13.03
CA GLU A 100 -4.26 -26.32 11.94
C GLU A 100 -5.33 -25.45 11.25
N ALA A 101 -6.13 -24.73 12.03
CA ALA A 101 -7.14 -23.80 11.54
C ALA A 101 -6.52 -22.67 10.70
N LEU A 102 -5.45 -22.04 11.21
CA LEU A 102 -4.70 -21.00 10.53
C LEU A 102 -3.97 -21.54 9.29
N GLY A 103 -3.46 -22.77 9.34
CA GLY A 103 -2.83 -23.47 8.22
C GLY A 103 -3.78 -23.68 7.03
N VAL A 104 -5.07 -23.92 7.29
CA VAL A 104 -6.09 -24.01 6.22
C VAL A 104 -6.25 -22.68 5.49
N LEU A 105 -6.36 -21.57 6.23
CA LEU A 105 -6.46 -20.23 5.64
C LEU A 105 -5.17 -19.85 4.88
N MET A 106 -4.00 -20.20 5.41
CA MET A 106 -2.71 -19.99 4.74
C MET A 106 -2.61 -20.75 3.41
N SER A 107 -3.06 -22.01 3.39
CA SER A 107 -3.11 -22.79 2.15
C SER A 107 -4.00 -22.13 1.09
N GLY A 108 -5.19 -21.67 1.49
CA GLY A 108 -6.11 -20.94 0.61
C GLY A 108 -5.48 -19.66 0.04
N PHE A 109 -4.79 -18.88 0.88
CA PHE A 109 -4.12 -17.65 0.48
C PHE A 109 -2.93 -17.88 -0.47
N LEU A 110 -2.11 -18.91 -0.22
CA LEU A 110 -0.85 -19.14 -0.94
C LEU A 110 -0.96 -20.02 -2.19
N ARG A 111 -1.94 -20.92 -2.27
CA ARG A 111 -2.03 -21.89 -3.38
C ARG A 111 -3.23 -21.70 -4.30
N GLY A 112 -4.29 -21.04 -3.84
CA GLY A 112 -5.58 -21.09 -4.54
C GLY A 112 -6.11 -22.54 -4.61
N GLY A 113 -7.36 -22.73 -5.01
CA GLY A 113 -8.01 -24.06 -5.02
C GLY A 113 -7.28 -25.17 -5.80
N VAL A 114 -6.33 -24.81 -6.68
CA VAL A 114 -5.68 -25.70 -7.65
C VAL A 114 -4.69 -26.70 -7.01
N GLY A 115 -4.35 -26.55 -5.72
CA GLY A 115 -3.35 -27.38 -5.04
C GLY A 115 -3.81 -28.73 -4.49
N PHE A 116 -5.09 -29.11 -4.60
CA PHE A 116 -5.63 -30.29 -3.90
C PHE A 116 -5.84 -31.53 -4.78
N LEU A 117 -5.76 -31.40 -6.12
CA LEU A 117 -5.84 -32.51 -7.07
C LEU A 117 -4.45 -32.95 -7.54
N LYS A 118 -3.61 -33.47 -6.63
CA LYS A 118 -2.46 -34.27 -7.05
C LYS A 118 -2.87 -35.74 -7.09
N GLY A 119 -3.66 -36.09 -8.11
CA GLY A 119 -4.15 -37.45 -8.33
C GLY A 119 -4.62 -37.76 -9.76
N THR A 120 -4.99 -36.76 -10.57
CA THR A 120 -5.53 -37.01 -11.92
C THR A 120 -5.04 -35.99 -12.94
N GLY A 121 -3.86 -36.25 -13.51
CA GLY A 121 -3.59 -36.28 -14.96
C GLY A 121 -3.85 -35.10 -15.90
N GLU A 122 -4.52 -34.00 -15.55
CA GLU A 122 -4.78 -32.92 -16.51
C GLU A 122 -4.09 -31.60 -16.15
N MET A 123 -2.92 -31.40 -16.77
CA MET A 123 -2.24 -30.11 -16.83
C MET A 123 -2.96 -29.20 -17.82
N ILE A 124 -4.01 -28.51 -17.38
CA ILE A 124 -4.46 -27.30 -18.07
C ILE A 124 -3.41 -26.22 -17.80
N LYS A 125 -2.70 -25.79 -18.85
CA LYS A 125 -1.82 -24.61 -18.84
C LYS A 125 -2.66 -23.34 -18.62
N GLY A 126 -3.09 -23.11 -17.38
CA GLY A 126 -3.60 -21.83 -16.88
C GLY A 126 -2.59 -21.22 -15.93
N SER A 127 -2.47 -19.88 -15.91
CA SER A 127 -1.45 -19.12 -15.18
C SER A 127 -1.11 -19.70 -13.79
N SER A 128 0.18 -19.95 -13.54
CA SER A 128 0.71 -20.55 -12.30
C SER A 128 0.64 -19.64 -11.05
N GLY A 129 -0.25 -18.65 -11.04
CA GLY A 129 -0.48 -17.73 -9.92
C GLY A 129 -1.83 -17.98 -9.26
N VAL A 130 -1.92 -17.79 -7.95
CA VAL A 130 -3.19 -17.81 -7.21
C VAL A 130 -4.12 -16.73 -7.77
N ASN A 131 -5.38 -17.07 -8.07
CA ASN A 131 -6.36 -16.04 -8.47
C ASN A 131 -6.49 -15.00 -7.35
N ARG A 132 -6.34 -13.71 -7.71
CA ARG A 132 -6.45 -12.55 -6.81
C ARG A 132 -7.77 -12.59 -6.02
N GLU A 133 -8.88 -12.94 -6.65
CA GLU A 133 -10.20 -13.00 -6.01
C GLU A 133 -10.23 -14.01 -4.84
N VAL A 134 -9.51 -15.13 -4.97
CA VAL A 134 -9.36 -16.14 -3.90
C VAL A 134 -8.59 -15.54 -2.72
N ARG A 135 -7.51 -14.80 -2.98
CA ARG A 135 -6.74 -14.15 -1.90
C ARG A 135 -7.60 -13.17 -1.13
N VAL A 136 -8.34 -12.27 -1.80
CA VAL A 136 -9.26 -11.34 -1.13
C VAL A 136 -10.38 -12.06 -0.39
N GLY A 137 -10.96 -13.12 -0.96
CA GLY A 137 -11.98 -13.93 -0.29
C GLY A 137 -11.47 -14.57 1.01
N VAL A 138 -10.25 -15.11 0.99
CA VAL A 138 -9.59 -15.67 2.18
C VAL A 138 -9.22 -14.59 3.19
N THR A 139 -8.82 -13.40 2.74
CA THR A 139 -8.58 -12.23 3.60
C THR A 139 -9.84 -11.83 4.37
N HIS A 140 -11.01 -11.78 3.71
CA HIS A 140 -12.29 -11.55 4.39
C HIS A 140 -12.58 -12.65 5.42
N ALA A 141 -12.26 -13.91 5.10
CA ALA A 141 -12.47 -15.03 6.01
C ALA A 141 -11.60 -14.93 7.28
N TYR A 142 -10.36 -14.46 7.19
CA TYR A 142 -9.50 -14.19 8.37
C TYR A 142 -10.16 -13.18 9.32
N VAL A 143 -10.61 -12.05 8.78
CA VAL A 143 -11.23 -10.98 9.58
C VAL A 143 -12.51 -11.48 10.25
N ILE A 144 -13.39 -12.13 9.50
CA ILE A 144 -14.65 -12.65 10.03
C ILE A 144 -14.40 -13.73 11.09
N PHE A 145 -13.46 -14.66 10.84
CA PHE A 145 -13.06 -15.68 11.80
C PHE A 145 -12.72 -15.10 13.17
N VAL A 146 -11.87 -14.07 13.21
CA VAL A 146 -11.46 -13.44 14.47
C VAL A 146 -12.58 -12.60 15.07
N GLN A 147 -13.36 -11.89 14.25
CA GLN A 147 -14.53 -11.12 14.70
C GLN A 147 -15.54 -11.97 15.47
N ILE A 148 -15.79 -13.21 15.03
CA ILE A 148 -16.72 -14.14 15.70
C ILE A 148 -16.19 -14.61 17.05
N LEU A 149 -14.86 -14.80 17.17
CA LEU A 149 -14.23 -15.21 18.42
C LEU A 149 -14.09 -14.07 19.44
N GLY A 150 -14.09 -12.82 18.96
CA GLY A 150 -14.12 -11.61 19.77
C GLY A 150 -12.76 -11.15 20.32
N GLY A 151 -12.70 -9.93 20.84
CA GLY A 151 -11.47 -9.27 21.29
C GLY A 151 -10.74 -10.00 22.43
N VAL A 152 -11.48 -10.58 23.39
CA VAL A 152 -10.88 -11.33 24.51
C VAL A 152 -10.15 -12.59 24.05
N TRP A 153 -10.67 -13.27 23.03
CA TRP A 153 -9.99 -14.42 22.45
C TRP A 153 -8.74 -13.97 21.69
N LEU A 154 -8.83 -12.86 20.94
CA LEU A 154 -7.73 -12.29 20.20
C LEU A 154 -6.56 -11.91 21.11
N GLU A 155 -6.81 -11.23 22.24
CA GLU A 155 -5.76 -10.87 23.21
C GLU A 155 -4.99 -12.09 23.71
N ARG A 156 -5.67 -13.22 23.94
CA ARG A 156 -5.05 -14.47 24.43
C ARG A 156 -4.21 -15.18 23.38
N ASN A 157 -4.50 -14.98 22.09
CA ASN A 157 -3.88 -15.70 20.98
C ASN A 157 -3.08 -14.76 20.04
N ILE A 158 -2.79 -13.55 20.50
CA ILE A 158 -2.28 -12.48 19.64
C ILE A 158 -0.91 -12.81 19.05
N THR A 159 0.00 -13.39 19.85
CA THR A 159 1.34 -13.79 19.39
C THR A 159 1.27 -14.83 18.28
N THR A 160 0.45 -15.88 18.45
CA THR A 160 0.28 -16.94 17.45
C THR A 160 -0.35 -16.39 16.17
N LEU A 161 -1.38 -15.54 16.29
CA LEU A 161 -2.04 -14.94 15.14
C LEU A 161 -1.11 -13.98 14.37
N LEU A 162 -0.37 -13.12 15.07
CA LEU A 162 0.56 -12.17 14.46
C LEU A 162 1.71 -12.87 13.76
N THR A 163 2.33 -13.86 14.41
CA THR A 163 3.39 -14.67 13.80
C THR A 163 2.89 -15.32 12.51
N HIS A 164 1.72 -15.95 12.56
CA HIS A 164 1.11 -16.59 11.40
C HIS A 164 0.83 -15.60 10.25
N VAL A 165 0.22 -14.46 10.56
CA VAL A 165 -0.16 -13.45 9.56
C VAL A 165 1.08 -12.80 8.94
N LEU A 166 2.14 -12.57 9.71
CA LEU A 166 3.42 -12.04 9.20
C LEU A 166 4.19 -13.08 8.37
N ASP A 167 4.12 -14.36 8.74
CA ASP A 167 4.70 -15.45 7.94
C ASP A 167 4.02 -15.59 6.57
N LEU A 168 2.75 -15.18 6.41
CA LEU A 168 2.08 -15.14 5.10
C LEU A 168 2.76 -14.18 4.15
N VAL A 169 3.09 -12.96 4.60
CA VAL A 169 3.72 -11.94 3.75
C VAL A 169 5.20 -12.23 3.52
N ALA A 170 5.87 -12.86 4.49
CA ALA A 170 7.24 -13.32 4.33
C ALA A 170 7.37 -14.52 3.38
N ASN A 171 6.26 -15.20 3.04
CA ASN A 171 6.29 -16.38 2.19
C ASN A 171 6.61 -16.02 0.73
N PRO A 172 7.65 -16.62 0.11
CA PRO A 172 7.99 -16.36 -1.30
C PRO A 172 6.84 -16.64 -2.28
N LYS A 173 5.90 -17.54 -1.94
CA LYS A 173 4.72 -17.83 -2.77
C LYS A 173 3.67 -16.71 -2.73
N ALA A 174 3.64 -15.91 -1.67
CA ALA A 174 2.81 -14.71 -1.62
C ALA A 174 3.40 -13.61 -2.52
N ALA A 175 4.72 -13.60 -2.73
CA ALA A 175 5.48 -12.58 -3.43
C ALA A 175 6.18 -13.10 -4.71
N SER A 176 5.52 -13.98 -5.47
CA SER A 176 6.05 -14.55 -6.73
C SER A 176 6.39 -13.51 -7.79
N SER A 177 5.69 -12.37 -7.77
CA SER A 177 5.97 -11.19 -8.57
C SER A 177 5.83 -9.93 -7.72
N HIS A 178 6.34 -8.80 -8.19
CA HIS A 178 6.16 -7.53 -7.50
C HIS A 178 4.67 -7.18 -7.28
N VAL A 179 3.83 -7.45 -8.28
CA VAL A 179 2.39 -7.22 -8.20
C VAL A 179 1.74 -8.11 -7.13
N ASP A 180 2.13 -9.37 -7.06
CA ASP A 180 1.62 -10.31 -6.03
C ASP A 180 2.07 -9.91 -4.63
N ALA A 181 3.30 -9.39 -4.49
CA ALA A 181 3.83 -8.90 -3.22
C ALA A 181 3.04 -7.68 -2.72
N VAL A 182 2.77 -6.71 -3.59
CA VAL A 182 1.96 -5.53 -3.26
C VAL A 182 0.55 -5.93 -2.85
N TYR A 183 -0.07 -6.84 -3.61
CA TYR A 183 -1.41 -7.32 -3.34
C TYR A 183 -1.51 -8.04 -1.98
N SER A 184 -0.52 -8.89 -1.70
CA SER A 184 -0.47 -9.64 -0.44
C SER A 184 -0.30 -8.70 0.74
N ARG A 185 0.58 -7.70 0.66
CA ARG A 185 0.75 -6.69 1.72
C ARG A 185 -0.54 -5.92 1.99
N LYS A 186 -1.31 -5.56 0.96
CA LYS A 186 -2.63 -4.92 1.15
C LYS A 186 -3.62 -5.82 1.89
N CYS A 187 -3.65 -7.11 1.54
CA CYS A 187 -4.49 -8.09 2.23
C CYS A 187 -4.10 -8.23 3.71
N ILE A 188 -2.81 -8.36 3.99
CA ILE A 188 -2.30 -8.48 5.37
C ILE A 188 -2.55 -7.18 6.16
N ASN A 189 -2.30 -6.02 5.56
CA ASN A 189 -2.60 -4.73 6.18
C ASN A 189 -4.10 -4.61 6.53
N PHE A 190 -4.99 -5.05 5.65
CA PHE A 190 -6.42 -5.06 5.93
C PHE A 190 -6.78 -6.00 7.10
N ILE A 191 -6.17 -7.18 7.19
CA ILE A 191 -6.36 -8.10 8.33
C ILE A 191 -5.93 -7.41 9.64
N LEU A 192 -4.70 -6.88 9.68
CA LEU A 192 -4.16 -6.25 10.88
C LEU A 192 -4.95 -5.01 11.30
N ARG A 193 -5.31 -4.12 10.36
CA ARG A 193 -6.12 -2.93 10.65
C ARG A 193 -7.51 -3.32 11.16
N SER A 194 -8.15 -4.32 10.56
CA SER A 194 -9.50 -4.75 10.93
C SER A 194 -9.55 -5.47 12.28
N ILE A 195 -8.51 -6.23 12.61
CA ILE A 195 -8.45 -7.04 13.83
C ILE A 195 -7.86 -6.24 14.99
N LEU A 196 -6.69 -5.63 14.81
CA LEU A 196 -6.00 -4.91 15.89
C LEU A 196 -6.61 -3.52 16.12
N GLY A 197 -6.82 -2.77 15.05
CA GLY A 197 -7.28 -1.37 15.13
C GLY A 197 -8.72 -1.23 15.65
N ARG A 198 -9.57 -2.24 15.45
CA ARG A 198 -11.02 -2.14 15.76
C ARG A 198 -11.48 -3.02 16.90
N MET A 199 -10.84 -4.16 17.14
CA MET A 199 -11.31 -5.11 18.15
C MET A 199 -10.58 -5.01 19.49
N LEU A 200 -9.37 -4.43 19.49
CA LEU A 200 -8.55 -4.30 20.69
C LEU A 200 -8.66 -2.89 21.28
N GLY A 201 -8.69 -2.80 22.60
CA GLY A 201 -8.50 -1.54 23.31
C GLY A 201 -7.04 -1.08 23.28
N GLU A 202 -6.79 0.19 23.58
CA GLU A 202 -5.47 0.85 23.47
C GLU A 202 -4.34 0.06 24.16
N LYS A 203 -4.58 -0.47 25.36
CA LYS A 203 -3.59 -1.27 26.10
C LYS A 203 -3.20 -2.55 25.36
N ALA A 204 -4.16 -3.23 24.76
CA ALA A 204 -3.93 -4.46 24.00
C ALA A 204 -3.30 -4.17 22.63
N GLN A 205 -3.67 -3.05 22.00
CA GLN A 205 -3.00 -2.55 20.79
C GLN A 205 -1.53 -2.22 21.06
N ALA A 206 -1.20 -1.62 22.21
CA ALA A 206 0.18 -1.37 22.60
C ALA A 206 0.98 -2.68 22.71
N SER A 207 0.43 -3.70 23.39
CA SER A 207 1.06 -5.04 23.45
C SER A 207 1.22 -5.67 22.07
N ALA A 208 0.22 -5.54 21.18
CA ALA A 208 0.30 -6.00 19.80
C ALA A 208 1.43 -5.31 19.03
N CYS A 209 1.58 -4.00 19.20
CA CYS A 209 2.68 -3.23 18.61
C CYS A 209 4.05 -3.71 19.10
N LYS A 210 4.19 -4.04 20.38
CA LYS A 210 5.45 -4.61 20.91
C LYS A 210 5.81 -5.92 20.22
N GLU A 211 4.83 -6.80 20.09
CA GLU A 211 5.02 -8.10 19.43
C GLU A 211 5.37 -7.93 17.95
N ILE A 212 4.64 -7.07 17.22
CA ILE A 212 4.96 -6.73 15.83
C ILE A 212 6.36 -6.15 15.72
N ALA A 213 6.77 -5.24 16.62
CA ALA A 213 8.12 -4.69 16.62
C ALA A 213 9.18 -5.77 16.79
N HIS A 214 9.00 -6.70 17.73
CA HIS A 214 9.91 -7.82 17.90
C HIS A 214 9.99 -8.73 16.65
N ILE A 215 8.84 -9.04 16.03
CA ILE A 215 8.80 -9.88 14.83
C ILE A 215 9.41 -9.15 13.63
N VAL A 216 9.13 -7.86 13.46
CA VAL A 216 9.64 -7.03 12.35
C VAL A 216 11.14 -6.80 12.46
N VAL A 217 11.68 -6.58 13.66
CA VAL A 217 13.14 -6.54 13.89
C VAL A 217 13.79 -7.85 13.44
N LYS A 218 13.08 -8.98 13.58
CA LYS A 218 13.54 -10.30 13.16
C LYS A 218 13.32 -10.61 11.66
N GLN A 219 12.30 -10.02 11.02
CA GLN A 219 11.85 -10.38 9.65
C GLN A 219 11.94 -9.23 8.61
N MET A 220 12.40 -8.03 8.99
CA MET A 220 12.75 -6.88 8.13
C MET A 220 11.65 -6.34 7.16
N ASN A 221 10.37 -6.36 7.55
CA ASN A 221 9.28 -5.72 6.79
C ASN A 221 8.46 -4.74 7.66
N SER A 222 8.62 -3.43 7.47
CA SER A 222 8.16 -2.37 8.41
C SER A 222 6.82 -1.67 8.07
N ILE A 223 6.11 -2.08 7.00
CA ILE A 223 4.93 -1.33 6.49
C ILE A 223 3.77 -1.31 7.50
N GLU A 224 3.62 -2.39 8.27
CA GLU A 224 2.40 -2.65 9.05
C GLU A 224 2.41 -1.95 10.42
N MET A 225 3.59 -1.60 10.92
CA MET A 225 3.77 -0.96 12.22
C MET A 225 3.23 0.48 12.25
N GLY A 226 3.45 1.26 11.19
CA GLY A 226 3.05 2.68 11.16
C GLY A 226 1.55 2.90 11.30
N SER A 227 0.73 2.05 10.66
CA SER A 227 -0.74 2.19 10.69
C SER A 227 -1.32 1.95 12.09
N ILE A 228 -0.72 1.05 12.88
CA ILE A 228 -1.18 0.74 14.24
C ILE A 228 -0.71 1.83 15.22
N ILE A 229 0.52 2.35 15.06
CA ILE A 229 1.01 3.49 15.83
C ILE A 229 0.13 4.73 15.64
N LEU A 230 -0.31 4.97 14.40
CA LEU A 230 -1.25 6.07 14.12
C LEU A 230 -2.60 5.86 14.85
N GLY A 231 -3.08 4.62 14.92
CA GLY A 231 -4.32 4.27 15.65
C GLY A 231 -4.20 4.41 17.17
N LEU A 232 -3.00 4.21 17.74
CA LEU A 232 -2.72 4.40 19.16
C LEU A 232 -2.69 5.89 19.57
N GLY A 233 -2.43 6.81 18.64
CA GLY A 233 -2.33 8.23 18.93
C GLY A 233 -1.29 8.55 20.02
N THR A 234 -1.63 9.42 20.97
CA THR A 234 -0.70 9.85 22.04
C THR A 234 -0.23 8.72 22.96
N THR A 235 -0.98 7.61 23.05
CA THR A 235 -0.57 6.43 23.83
C THR A 235 0.63 5.70 23.24
N ALA A 236 0.96 5.96 21.97
CA ALA A 236 2.20 5.49 21.34
C ALA A 236 3.46 6.00 22.05
N SER A 237 3.38 7.11 22.79
CA SER A 237 4.52 7.62 23.58
C SER A 237 5.04 6.58 24.58
N ASN A 238 4.17 5.75 25.16
CA ASN A 238 4.57 4.70 26.11
C ASN A 238 5.38 3.58 25.44
N LEU A 239 5.18 3.34 24.13
CA LEU A 239 5.96 2.40 23.35
C LEU A 239 7.32 2.97 22.97
N LEU A 240 7.39 4.27 22.70
CA LEU A 240 8.64 4.96 22.34
C LEU A 240 9.60 5.09 23.53
N THR A 241 9.07 5.22 24.74
CA THR A 241 9.87 5.27 25.98
C THR A 241 10.38 3.89 26.43
N ASP A 242 9.87 2.80 25.85
CA ASP A 242 10.27 1.45 26.22
C ASP A 242 11.64 1.10 25.60
N GLN A 243 12.68 1.16 26.43
CA GLN A 243 14.07 0.89 26.03
C GLN A 243 14.26 -0.54 25.51
N SER A 244 13.41 -1.50 25.92
CA SER A 244 13.52 -2.89 25.48
C SER A 244 13.17 -3.08 23.99
N LEU A 245 12.38 -2.18 23.42
CA LEU A 245 11.96 -2.24 22.01
C LEU A 245 12.86 -1.42 21.09
N SER A 246 13.40 -0.30 21.60
CA SER A 246 14.22 0.65 20.82
C SER A 246 13.63 0.94 19.43
N LEU A 247 12.32 1.20 19.38
CA LEU A 247 11.51 1.22 18.16
C LEU A 247 12.01 2.21 17.10
N VAL A 248 12.39 3.42 17.54
CA VAL A 248 12.93 4.47 16.67
C VAL A 248 14.27 4.02 16.10
N GLU A 249 15.16 3.45 16.91
CA GLU A 249 16.46 2.94 16.47
C GLU A 249 16.31 1.80 15.45
N ALA A 250 15.45 0.83 15.73
CA ALA A 250 15.15 -0.26 14.82
C ALA A 250 14.59 0.25 13.49
N THR A 251 13.69 1.22 13.52
CA THR A 251 13.11 1.81 12.30
C THR A 251 14.14 2.60 11.51
N MET A 252 15.00 3.37 12.20
CA MET A 252 16.10 4.12 11.59
C MET A 252 17.13 3.18 10.93
N ALA A 253 17.43 2.03 11.54
CA ALA A 253 18.33 1.03 10.96
C ALA A 253 17.79 0.44 9.64
N VAL A 254 16.46 0.34 9.47
CA VAL A 254 15.85 -0.14 8.22
C VAL A 254 15.98 0.89 7.08
N LEU A 255 16.29 2.16 7.36
CA LEU A 255 16.46 3.19 6.32
C LEU A 255 17.65 2.91 5.39
N VAL A 256 18.63 2.12 5.80
CA VAL A 256 19.77 1.73 4.95
C VAL A 256 19.60 0.37 4.27
N HIS A 257 18.40 -0.21 4.32
CA HIS A 257 18.12 -1.53 3.76
C HIS A 257 18.18 -1.55 2.21
N PRO A 258 18.72 -2.60 1.56
CA PRO A 258 18.79 -2.70 0.10
C PRO A 258 17.42 -2.67 -0.59
N CYS A 259 16.37 -3.20 0.05
CA CYS A 259 15.01 -3.13 -0.48
C CYS A 259 14.39 -1.73 -0.31
N GLN A 260 14.08 -1.06 -1.43
CA GLN A 260 13.43 0.26 -1.44
C GLN A 260 12.07 0.26 -0.71
N ALA A 261 11.25 -0.78 -0.89
CA ALA A 261 9.95 -0.85 -0.22
C ALA A 261 10.10 -0.86 1.31
N ALA A 262 11.11 -1.54 1.85
CA ALA A 262 11.40 -1.54 3.29
C ALA A 262 11.85 -0.16 3.80
N ARG A 263 12.66 0.56 3.02
CA ARG A 263 13.08 1.93 3.36
C ARG A 263 11.91 2.90 3.41
N LEU A 264 11.04 2.86 2.39
CA LEU A 264 9.86 3.74 2.33
C LEU A 264 8.84 3.40 3.41
N ALA A 265 8.71 2.13 3.75
CA ALA A 265 7.91 1.65 4.87
C ALA A 265 8.40 2.18 6.22
N ALA A 266 9.71 2.14 6.45
CA ALA A 266 10.33 2.71 7.64
C ALA A 266 10.11 4.22 7.71
N ALA A 267 10.29 4.93 6.59
CA ALA A 267 9.98 6.36 6.50
C ALA A 267 8.51 6.67 6.84
N TRP A 268 7.57 5.88 6.33
CA TRP A 268 6.15 6.00 6.68
C TRP A 268 5.88 5.74 8.17
N CYS A 269 6.51 4.71 8.74
CA CYS A 269 6.42 4.43 10.18
C CYS A 269 6.90 5.62 11.02
N LEU A 270 8.02 6.25 10.65
CA LEU A 270 8.52 7.47 11.30
C LEU A 270 7.55 8.63 11.17
N ARG A 271 6.88 8.80 10.01
CA ARG A 271 5.79 9.80 9.87
C ARG A 271 4.68 9.54 10.87
N CYS A 272 4.21 8.29 10.98
CA CYS A 272 3.15 7.93 11.93
C CYS A 272 3.59 8.18 13.39
N ILE A 273 4.85 7.88 13.73
CA ILE A 273 5.44 8.20 15.04
C ILE A 273 5.42 9.71 15.29
N CYS A 274 5.82 10.54 14.33
CA CYS A 274 5.81 12.00 14.47
C CYS A 274 4.40 12.60 14.56
N VAL A 275 3.41 12.01 13.86
CA VAL A 275 2.01 12.44 14.00
C VAL A 275 1.49 12.11 15.41
N ALA A 276 1.81 10.92 15.92
CA ALA A 276 1.41 10.48 17.25
C ALA A 276 2.16 11.23 18.38
N VAL A 277 3.44 11.52 18.18
CA VAL A 277 4.36 12.13 19.15
C VAL A 277 5.20 13.22 18.47
N PRO A 278 4.68 14.46 18.36
CA PRO A 278 5.35 15.55 17.64
C PRO A 278 6.73 15.95 18.18
N SER A 279 7.05 15.66 19.44
CA SER A 279 8.37 15.94 20.02
C SER A 279 9.52 15.18 19.33
N GLN A 280 9.21 14.12 18.57
CA GLN A 280 10.20 13.36 17.80
C GLN A 280 10.59 14.02 16.48
N ILE A 281 9.89 15.08 16.04
CA ILE A 281 10.14 15.72 14.73
C ILE A 281 11.57 16.27 14.65
N THR A 282 12.00 17.12 15.61
CA THR A 282 13.33 17.74 15.57
C THR A 282 14.46 16.71 15.66
N PRO A 283 14.47 15.78 16.64
CA PRO A 283 15.53 14.77 16.73
C PRO A 283 15.64 13.89 15.48
N LEU A 284 14.51 13.56 14.85
CA LEU A 284 14.52 12.76 13.63
C LEU A 284 15.02 13.55 12.42
N ILE A 285 14.73 14.85 12.33
CA ILE A 285 15.31 15.71 11.29
C ILE A 285 16.84 15.73 11.43
N ASP A 286 17.35 16.05 12.62
CA ASP A 286 18.79 16.17 12.85
C ASP A 286 19.53 14.87 12.51
N ARG A 287 19.01 13.74 13.02
CA ARG A 287 19.59 12.41 12.75
C ARG A 287 19.54 11.99 11.29
N CYS A 288 18.47 12.33 10.56
CA CYS A 288 18.39 11.97 9.15
C CYS A 288 19.31 12.85 8.28
N VAL A 289 19.44 14.15 8.61
CA VAL A 289 20.41 15.03 7.95
C VAL A 289 21.82 14.51 8.20
N GLU A 290 22.20 14.26 9.45
CA GLU A 290 23.49 13.70 9.82
C GLU A 290 23.73 12.34 9.13
N GLY A 291 22.71 11.49 9.05
CA GLY A 291 22.76 10.21 8.33
C GLY A 291 23.07 10.36 6.84
N ILE A 292 22.49 11.35 6.16
CA ILE A 292 22.84 11.68 4.76
C ILE A 292 24.30 12.13 4.68
N GLU A 293 24.77 12.94 5.63
CA GLU A 293 26.12 13.49 5.62
C GLU A 293 27.21 12.46 5.91
N ASN A 294 26.97 11.58 6.86
CA ASN A 294 27.89 10.50 7.24
C ASN A 294 27.94 9.40 6.15
N MET A 295 26.86 9.21 5.39
CA MET A 295 26.74 8.15 4.37
C MET A 295 26.52 8.67 2.94
N ARG A 296 27.16 9.79 2.57
CA ARG A 296 27.05 10.45 1.24
C ARG A 296 27.44 9.59 0.04
N THR A 297 28.08 8.44 0.27
CA THR A 297 28.51 7.47 -0.76
C THR A 297 27.56 6.28 -0.93
N SER A 298 26.60 6.08 -0.02
CA SER A 298 25.63 4.99 -0.10
C SER A 298 24.34 5.46 -0.78
N PRO A 299 23.95 4.87 -1.93
CA PRO A 299 22.69 5.19 -2.58
C PRO A 299 21.46 4.80 -1.72
N GLU A 300 21.56 3.72 -0.94
CA GLU A 300 20.51 3.25 -0.04
C GLU A 300 20.27 4.25 1.09
N ALA A 301 21.34 4.73 1.73
CA ALA A 301 21.26 5.71 2.80
C ALA A 301 20.67 7.04 2.31
N ILE A 302 21.15 7.56 1.18
CA ILE A 302 20.62 8.81 0.60
C ILE A 302 19.11 8.71 0.38
N ALA A 303 18.64 7.64 -0.28
CA ALA A 303 17.21 7.52 -0.59
C ALA A 303 16.36 7.11 0.64
N GLY A 304 16.95 6.44 1.65
CA GLY A 304 16.25 6.11 2.89
C GLY A 304 16.05 7.30 3.80
N TYR A 305 17.13 8.00 4.16
CA TYR A 305 17.08 9.17 5.02
C TYR A 305 16.33 10.35 4.37
N SER A 306 16.46 10.56 3.06
CA SER A 306 15.65 11.58 2.37
C SER A 306 14.16 11.21 2.34
N GLY A 307 13.83 9.92 2.19
CA GLY A 307 12.47 9.43 2.37
C GLY A 307 11.93 9.70 3.77
N ALA A 308 12.72 9.41 4.81
CA ALA A 308 12.37 9.67 6.20
C ALA A 308 12.14 11.18 6.46
N LEU A 309 13.06 12.05 6.01
CA LEU A 309 12.89 13.50 6.10
C LEU A 309 11.61 13.99 5.40
N ALA A 310 11.34 13.50 4.19
CA ALA A 310 10.12 13.84 3.47
C ALA A 310 8.87 13.41 4.26
N ALA A 311 8.89 12.21 4.84
CA ALA A 311 7.79 11.68 5.64
C ALA A 311 7.58 12.47 6.95
N VAL A 312 8.67 12.83 7.63
CA VAL A 312 8.63 13.68 8.84
C VAL A 312 8.08 15.07 8.51
N LEU A 313 8.52 15.71 7.43
CA LEU A 313 7.95 16.98 6.98
C LEU A 313 6.44 16.86 6.68
N GLY A 314 6.03 15.74 6.08
CA GLY A 314 4.61 15.42 5.86
C GLY A 314 3.78 15.24 7.13
N SER A 315 4.41 14.98 8.29
CA SER A 315 3.72 14.90 9.60
C SER A 315 3.44 16.26 10.21
N VAL A 316 4.27 17.26 9.91
CA VAL A 316 4.20 18.60 10.51
C VAL A 316 2.84 19.23 10.27
N ARG A 317 2.27 19.06 9.06
CA ARG A 317 0.93 19.56 8.72
C ARG A 317 -0.18 19.07 9.62
N LEU A 318 0.00 17.88 10.18
CA LEU A 318 -0.97 17.21 11.03
C LEU A 318 -0.70 17.47 12.52
N SER A 319 0.39 18.17 12.83
CA SER A 319 0.78 18.52 14.19
C SER A 319 0.45 19.99 14.50
N PRO A 320 -0.20 20.29 15.64
CA PRO A 320 -0.53 21.66 16.03
C PRO A 320 0.70 22.51 16.39
N LEU A 321 1.90 21.91 16.52
CA LEU A 321 3.11 22.57 17.02
C LEU A 321 4.05 23.10 15.92
N GLY A 322 3.76 22.89 14.63
CA GLY A 322 4.58 23.41 13.51
C GLY A 322 6.01 22.84 13.46
N VAL A 323 6.81 23.29 12.50
CA VAL A 323 8.26 22.96 12.41
C VAL A 323 9.03 23.91 13.33
N PRO A 324 10.11 23.48 14.01
CA PRO A 324 11.10 24.41 14.54
C PRO A 324 11.60 25.36 13.44
N ASN A 325 11.67 26.66 13.74
CA ASN A 325 11.87 27.76 12.78
C ASN A 325 13.15 27.74 11.91
N THR A 326 14.03 26.73 11.99
CA THR A 326 15.26 26.63 11.19
C THR A 326 15.50 25.28 10.50
N GLY A 327 14.77 24.22 10.87
CA GLY A 327 15.03 22.87 10.36
C GLY A 327 14.78 22.71 8.85
N TYR A 328 13.84 23.46 8.29
CA TYR A 328 13.51 23.38 6.86
C TYR A 328 14.60 23.97 5.96
N GLU A 329 15.38 24.95 6.42
CA GLU A 329 16.46 25.55 5.63
C GLU A 329 17.61 24.57 5.46
N VAL A 330 17.94 23.85 6.52
CA VAL A 330 18.95 22.77 6.49
C VAL A 330 18.53 21.71 5.48
N ILE A 331 17.29 21.22 5.56
CA ILE A 331 16.78 20.21 4.61
C ILE A 331 16.78 20.75 3.18
N PHE A 332 16.41 22.02 2.95
CA PHE A 332 16.46 22.63 1.63
C PHE A 332 17.90 22.69 1.09
N ASN A 333 18.86 23.09 1.92
CA ASN A 333 20.26 23.17 1.55
C ASN A 333 20.83 21.79 1.21
N THR A 334 20.52 20.77 2.00
CA THR A 334 20.88 19.37 1.70
C THR A 334 20.26 18.92 0.37
N ALA A 335 18.97 19.21 0.14
CA ALA A 335 18.30 18.86 -1.12
C ALA A 335 18.94 19.54 -2.34
N GLU A 336 19.27 20.83 -2.22
CA GLU A 336 19.93 21.57 -3.28
C GLU A 336 21.36 21.06 -3.56
N GLU A 337 22.12 20.73 -2.52
CA GLU A 337 23.45 20.12 -2.66
C GLU A 337 23.39 18.77 -3.37
N LEU A 338 22.41 17.91 -3.03
CA LEU A 338 22.19 16.63 -3.70
C LEU A 338 21.90 16.82 -5.20
N LEU A 339 21.05 17.78 -5.57
CA LEU A 339 20.74 18.07 -6.97
C LEU A 339 21.96 18.62 -7.73
N ARG A 340 22.71 19.54 -7.14
CA ARG A 340 23.91 20.13 -7.77
C ARG A 340 25.04 19.11 -7.94
N SER A 341 25.12 18.12 -7.05
CA SER A 341 26.14 17.07 -7.08
C SER A 341 25.70 15.78 -7.79
N ALA A 342 24.49 15.73 -8.34
CA ALA A 342 23.95 14.54 -9.02
C ALA A 342 24.80 14.14 -10.24
N SER A 343 25.28 15.11 -11.02
CA SER A 343 26.08 14.86 -12.23
C SER A 343 27.55 14.49 -11.94
N GLN A 344 28.03 14.65 -10.71
CA GLN A 344 29.43 14.41 -10.35
C GLN A 344 29.77 12.91 -10.25
N ASN A 345 28.77 12.06 -9.96
CA ASN A 345 28.97 10.63 -9.80
C ASN A 345 27.79 9.87 -10.40
N SER A 346 28.03 9.18 -11.52
CA SER A 346 27.00 8.44 -12.25
C SER A 346 26.28 7.40 -11.37
N ARG A 347 26.98 6.72 -10.45
CA ARG A 347 26.39 5.72 -9.54
C ARG A 347 25.37 6.33 -8.58
N LEU A 348 25.56 7.59 -8.18
CA LEU A 348 24.70 8.28 -7.21
C LEU A 348 23.70 9.23 -7.86
N SER A 349 23.86 9.50 -9.17
CA SER A 349 23.09 10.50 -9.92
C SER A 349 21.59 10.32 -9.79
N LEU A 350 21.10 9.07 -9.93
CA LEU A 350 19.68 8.75 -9.81
C LEU A 350 19.16 9.02 -8.40
N ASN A 351 19.80 8.46 -7.38
CA ASN A 351 19.36 8.56 -5.98
C ASN A 351 19.44 10.00 -5.47
N ARG A 352 20.47 10.76 -5.85
CA ARG A 352 20.60 12.19 -5.50
C ARG A 352 19.52 13.04 -6.16
N THR A 353 19.22 12.76 -7.43
CA THR A 353 18.14 13.44 -8.16
C THR A 353 16.78 13.18 -7.52
N GLN A 354 16.46 11.91 -7.25
CA GLN A 354 15.20 11.53 -6.60
C GLN A 354 15.09 12.11 -5.19
N ALA A 355 16.13 11.99 -4.37
CA ALA A 355 16.16 12.51 -3.00
C ALA A 355 15.98 14.04 -2.95
N GLY A 356 16.73 14.78 -3.77
CA GLY A 356 16.66 16.24 -3.80
C GLY A 356 15.26 16.75 -4.16
N TRP A 357 14.64 16.20 -5.21
CA TRP A 357 13.30 16.60 -5.58
C TRP A 357 12.22 16.15 -4.60
N LEU A 358 12.38 14.97 -3.98
CA LEU A 358 11.46 14.49 -2.96
C LEU A 358 11.43 15.46 -1.76
N LEU A 359 12.60 15.89 -1.28
CA LEU A 359 12.74 16.83 -0.17
C LEU A 359 12.17 18.21 -0.53
N ILE A 360 12.47 18.74 -1.71
CA ILE A 360 11.89 20.02 -2.16
C ILE A 360 10.36 19.92 -2.21
N GLY A 361 9.82 18.84 -2.77
CA GLY A 361 8.37 18.61 -2.80
C GLY A 361 7.74 18.54 -1.41
N ALA A 362 8.42 17.91 -0.45
CA ALA A 362 8.00 17.85 0.95
C ALA A 362 8.06 19.22 1.64
N ILE A 363 9.08 20.04 1.38
CA ILE A 363 9.18 21.40 1.95
C ILE A 363 8.04 22.30 1.50
N MET A 364 7.53 22.13 0.27
CA MET A 364 6.35 22.88 -0.19
C MET A 364 5.12 22.64 0.69
N THR A 365 5.08 21.51 1.39
CA THR A 365 4.03 21.20 2.34
C THR A 365 4.09 22.11 3.59
N LEU A 366 5.15 22.87 3.84
CA LEU A 366 5.18 23.78 4.99
C LEU A 366 4.39 25.08 4.77
N GLY A 367 3.95 25.34 3.53
CA GLY A 367 3.09 26.47 3.20
C GLY A 367 3.82 27.80 3.00
N VAL A 368 3.03 28.85 2.78
CA VAL A 368 3.50 30.18 2.36
C VAL A 368 4.60 30.79 3.24
N PRO A 369 4.56 30.73 4.58
CA PRO A 369 5.56 31.38 5.44
C PRO A 369 6.99 30.90 5.17
N VAL A 370 7.15 29.60 4.93
CA VAL A 370 8.45 28.97 4.64
C VAL A 370 8.81 29.13 3.15
N VAL A 371 7.87 28.82 2.27
CA VAL A 371 8.14 28.72 0.83
C VAL A 371 8.46 30.08 0.19
N ARG A 372 7.88 31.18 0.71
CA ARG A 372 8.11 32.52 0.17
C ARG A 372 9.60 32.90 0.10
N GLY A 373 10.37 32.56 1.13
CA GLY A 373 11.82 32.84 1.16
C GLY A 373 12.64 31.96 0.22
N LEU A 374 12.17 30.75 -0.08
CA LEU A 374 12.87 29.76 -0.90
C LEU A 374 12.53 29.86 -2.40
N LEU A 375 11.41 30.52 -2.73
CA LEU A 375 10.85 30.57 -4.08
C LEU A 375 11.83 31.02 -5.19
N PRO A 376 12.68 32.05 -5.00
CA PRO A 376 13.64 32.45 -6.05
C PRO A 376 14.64 31.34 -6.41
N ARG A 377 15.14 30.61 -5.40
CA ARG A 377 16.06 29.47 -5.59
C ARG A 377 15.33 28.31 -6.27
N MET A 378 14.08 28.05 -5.89
CA MET A 378 13.26 26.99 -6.50
C MET A 378 12.96 27.26 -7.98
N LEU A 379 12.57 28.48 -8.35
CA LEU A 379 12.31 28.85 -9.74
C LEU A 379 13.53 28.60 -10.63
N LEU A 380 14.73 28.82 -10.10
CA LEU A 380 15.98 28.52 -10.80
C LEU A 380 16.19 27.01 -10.98
N LEU A 381 15.99 26.22 -9.93
CA LEU A 381 16.12 24.75 -9.98
C LEU A 381 15.12 24.14 -10.97
N TRP A 382 13.86 24.57 -10.91
CA TRP A 382 12.83 24.15 -11.86
C TRP A 382 13.22 24.50 -13.29
N ARG A 383 13.61 25.75 -13.54
CA ARG A 383 14.05 26.17 -14.89
C ARG A 383 15.21 25.33 -15.41
N ASN A 384 16.12 24.87 -14.56
CA ASN A 384 17.26 24.06 -14.96
C ASN A 384 16.91 22.58 -15.21
N SER A 385 15.70 22.13 -14.83
CA SER A 385 15.26 20.74 -15.03
C SER A 385 14.65 20.49 -16.42
N PHE A 386 14.31 21.57 -17.12
CA PHE A 386 13.68 21.53 -18.44
C PHE A 386 14.58 22.22 -19.47
N PRO A 387 14.54 21.79 -20.74
CA PRO A 387 15.27 22.45 -21.81
C PRO A 387 14.72 23.87 -21.98
N ARG A 388 15.59 24.84 -22.28
CA ARG A 388 15.22 26.26 -22.41
C ARG A 388 14.82 26.62 -23.84
N SER A 389 15.07 25.74 -24.79
CA SER A 389 14.72 25.92 -26.21
C SER A 389 14.60 24.58 -26.94
N ASN A 390 13.91 24.57 -28.08
CA ASN A 390 13.89 23.41 -28.98
C ASN A 390 15.29 22.97 -29.42
N LYS A 391 16.22 23.92 -29.60
CA LYS A 391 17.62 23.60 -29.93
C LYS A 391 18.32 22.83 -28.81
N GLU A 392 18.07 23.21 -27.56
CA GLU A 392 18.61 22.50 -26.39
C GLU A 392 17.99 21.12 -26.25
N LEU A 393 16.68 20.99 -26.48
CA LEU A 393 16.00 19.69 -26.50
C LEU A 393 16.57 18.74 -27.57
N GLU A 394 16.83 19.22 -28.78
CA GLU A 394 17.52 18.42 -29.82
C GLU A 394 18.95 18.06 -29.41
N SER A 395 19.65 18.96 -28.71
CA SER A 395 20.99 18.67 -28.20
C SER A 395 21.00 17.60 -27.09
N GLU A 396 19.97 17.56 -26.24
CA GLU A 396 19.80 16.50 -25.24
C GLU A 396 19.55 15.14 -25.91
N LYS A 397 18.72 15.11 -26.97
CA LYS A 397 18.48 13.91 -27.81
C LYS A 397 19.76 13.34 -28.42
N ALA A 398 20.68 14.19 -28.83
CA ALA A 398 21.92 13.76 -29.47
C ALA A 398 23.01 13.29 -28.49
N ARG A 399 22.89 13.58 -27.18
CA ARG A 399 23.99 13.41 -26.20
C ARG A 399 23.80 12.28 -25.20
N GLY A 400 22.57 11.79 -24.99
CA GLY A 400 22.25 10.89 -23.88
C GLY A 400 22.29 9.40 -24.23
N ASP A 401 22.78 8.59 -23.29
CA ASP A 401 22.50 7.16 -23.23
C ASP A 401 21.18 6.89 -22.45
N ALA A 402 20.76 5.63 -22.35
CA ALA A 402 19.53 5.26 -21.65
C ALA A 402 19.54 5.69 -20.17
N PHE A 403 20.70 5.60 -19.49
CA PHE A 403 20.82 5.99 -18.09
C PHE A 403 20.71 7.50 -17.89
N THR A 404 21.36 8.30 -18.74
CA THR A 404 21.22 9.76 -18.73
C THR A 404 19.76 10.16 -18.90
N TRP A 405 19.05 9.54 -19.85
CA TRP A 405 17.62 9.76 -20.03
C TRP A 405 16.79 9.36 -18.82
N GLN A 406 17.12 8.26 -18.14
CA GLN A 406 16.45 7.87 -16.90
C GLN A 406 16.57 8.97 -15.83
N VAL A 407 17.78 9.46 -15.58
CA VAL A 407 18.03 10.54 -14.60
C VAL A 407 17.30 11.82 -15.00
N THR A 408 17.31 12.19 -16.29
CA THR A 408 16.60 13.38 -16.79
C THR A 408 15.08 13.26 -16.60
N LEU A 409 14.49 12.11 -16.91
CA LEU A 409 13.05 11.88 -16.74
C LEU A 409 12.65 11.90 -15.26
N GLU A 410 13.44 11.28 -14.39
CA GLU A 410 13.24 11.30 -12.93
C GLU A 410 13.38 12.72 -12.37
N GLY A 411 14.35 13.49 -12.84
CA GLY A 411 14.52 14.90 -12.49
C GLY A 411 13.32 15.76 -12.89
N ARG A 412 12.78 15.55 -14.09
CA ARG A 412 11.57 16.24 -14.57
C ARG A 412 10.33 15.85 -13.78
N ALA A 413 10.13 14.55 -13.54
CA ALA A 413 9.03 14.06 -12.72
C ALA A 413 9.10 14.63 -11.29
N GLY A 414 10.30 14.67 -10.70
CA GLY A 414 10.56 15.27 -9.40
C GLY A 414 10.25 16.78 -9.36
N ALA A 415 10.73 17.54 -10.35
CA ALA A 415 10.46 18.96 -10.48
C ALA A 415 8.95 19.25 -10.63
N LEU A 416 8.25 18.49 -11.49
CA LEU A 416 6.80 18.59 -11.65
C LEU A 416 6.05 18.25 -10.34
N SER A 417 6.48 17.23 -9.60
CA SER A 417 5.88 16.92 -8.30
C SER A 417 6.07 18.05 -7.28
N ALA A 418 7.24 18.69 -7.27
CA ALA A 418 7.49 19.87 -6.45
C ALA A 418 6.64 21.08 -6.88
N MET A 419 6.44 21.29 -8.19
CA MET A 419 5.53 22.32 -8.71
C MET A 419 4.08 22.05 -8.30
N HIS A 420 3.60 20.82 -8.46
CA HIS A 420 2.28 20.40 -7.98
C HIS A 420 2.12 20.69 -6.49
N SER A 421 3.09 20.27 -5.67
CA SER A 421 3.07 20.53 -4.23
C SER A 421 3.07 22.03 -3.92
N PHE A 422 3.81 22.85 -4.67
CA PHE A 422 3.79 24.31 -4.53
C PHE A 422 2.41 24.90 -4.85
N VAL A 423 1.82 24.57 -6.01
CA VAL A 423 0.53 25.11 -6.42
C VAL A 423 -0.58 24.69 -5.45
N GLN A 424 -0.55 23.44 -4.98
CA GLN A 424 -1.54 22.93 -4.03
C GLN A 424 -1.47 23.62 -2.67
N ASN A 425 -0.26 23.94 -2.20
CA ASN A 425 -0.02 24.31 -0.81
C ASN A 425 0.27 25.79 -0.59
N CYS A 426 0.59 26.53 -1.65
CA CYS A 426 0.91 27.95 -1.61
C CYS A 426 0.12 28.74 -2.66
N PRO A 427 -1.22 28.62 -2.75
CA PRO A 427 -2.01 29.28 -3.79
C PRO A 427 -1.83 30.80 -3.81
N GLU A 428 -1.60 31.43 -2.65
CA GLU A 428 -1.32 32.88 -2.53
C GLU A 428 -0.05 33.33 -3.25
N LEU A 429 0.92 32.42 -3.45
CA LEU A 429 2.16 32.72 -4.17
C LEU A 429 2.02 32.44 -5.67
N VAL A 430 0.93 31.84 -6.14
CA VAL A 430 0.73 31.47 -7.55
C VAL A 430 0.15 32.66 -8.32
N THR A 431 1.00 33.63 -8.65
CA THR A 431 0.62 34.79 -9.47
C THR A 431 0.61 34.44 -10.96
N ASP A 432 -0.05 35.26 -11.78
CA ASP A 432 -0.07 35.09 -13.25
C ASP A 432 1.33 35.03 -13.88
N ASP A 433 2.30 35.74 -13.32
CA ASP A 433 3.70 35.67 -13.77
C ASP A 433 4.31 34.29 -13.50
N ILE A 434 4.04 33.74 -12.31
CA ILE A 434 4.50 32.41 -11.94
C ILE A 434 3.78 31.35 -12.77
N ILE A 435 2.47 31.48 -13.00
CA ILE A 435 1.71 30.59 -13.89
C ILE A 435 2.32 30.60 -15.29
N ARG A 436 2.59 31.77 -15.88
CA ARG A 436 3.24 31.87 -17.20
C ARG A 436 4.61 31.19 -17.24
N ARG A 437 5.43 31.37 -16.20
CA ARG A 437 6.74 30.70 -16.09
C ARG A 437 6.59 29.19 -15.99
N LEU A 438 5.67 28.69 -15.17
CA LEU A 438 5.40 27.26 -15.03
C LEU A 438 4.94 26.68 -16.37
N LEU A 439 3.94 27.28 -17.02
CA LEU A 439 3.42 26.81 -18.31
C LEU A 439 4.48 26.76 -19.41
N THR A 440 5.44 27.69 -19.41
CA THR A 440 6.57 27.67 -20.34
C THR A 440 7.47 26.44 -20.13
N LEU A 441 7.64 25.99 -18.88
CA LEU A 441 8.38 24.76 -18.57
C LEU A 441 7.57 23.52 -18.93
N LEU A 442 6.25 23.57 -18.71
CA LEU A 442 5.34 22.46 -19.01
C LEU A 442 5.16 22.21 -20.52
N SER A 443 5.23 23.27 -21.36
CA SER A 443 5.09 23.16 -22.82
C SER A 443 6.33 22.56 -23.51
N LEU A 444 7.49 22.58 -22.86
CA LEU A 444 8.75 22.04 -23.36
C LEU A 444 9.00 20.58 -22.94
N HIS A 445 7.93 19.82 -22.69
CA HIS A 445 8.05 18.42 -22.32
C HIS A 445 8.57 17.57 -23.50
N SER A 446 9.50 16.66 -23.24
CA SER A 446 10.13 15.83 -24.28
C SER A 446 9.12 14.88 -24.94
N PRO A 447 9.24 14.59 -26.25
CA PRO A 447 8.44 13.55 -26.92
C PRO A 447 8.83 12.17 -26.38
N CYS A 448 8.18 11.77 -25.29
CA CYS A 448 8.42 10.51 -24.58
C CYS A 448 8.27 9.29 -25.51
N SER A 449 7.40 9.37 -26.53
CA SER A 449 7.18 8.30 -27.50
C SER A 449 8.41 8.01 -28.38
N LEU A 450 9.21 9.02 -28.72
CA LEU A 450 10.43 8.84 -29.52
C LEU A 450 11.55 8.26 -28.65
N ILE A 451 11.69 8.72 -27.41
CA ILE A 451 12.68 8.20 -26.46
C ILE A 451 12.45 6.71 -26.19
N LEU A 452 11.19 6.29 -26.02
CA LEU A 452 10.84 4.89 -25.80
C LEU A 452 11.15 4.01 -27.00
N LYS A 453 10.99 4.52 -28.23
CA LYS A 453 11.38 3.81 -29.46
C LYS A 453 12.89 3.62 -29.55
N THR A 454 13.67 4.62 -29.14
CA THR A 454 15.14 4.61 -29.28
C THR A 454 15.86 3.83 -28.18
N TYR A 455 15.43 3.96 -26.92
CA TYR A 455 16.16 3.40 -25.76
C TYR A 455 15.44 2.23 -25.06
N GLY A 456 14.24 1.86 -25.51
CA GLY A 456 13.53 0.66 -25.07
C GLY A 456 12.66 0.80 -23.82
N GLN A 457 12.20 -0.35 -23.30
CA GLN A 457 11.12 -0.45 -22.32
C GLN A 457 11.49 0.04 -20.91
N HIS A 458 12.77 0.09 -20.53
CA HIS A 458 13.20 0.49 -19.19
C HIS A 458 12.87 1.96 -18.85
N LEU A 459 12.71 2.82 -19.86
CA LEU A 459 12.31 4.22 -19.68
C LEU A 459 10.80 4.43 -19.61
N LYS A 460 9.99 3.37 -19.78
CA LYS A 460 8.53 3.47 -19.81
C LYS A 460 7.95 4.02 -18.51
N ALA A 461 8.42 3.51 -17.36
CA ALA A 461 7.93 3.94 -16.05
C ALA A 461 8.31 5.40 -15.73
N PRO A 462 9.58 5.84 -15.85
CA PRO A 462 9.95 7.25 -15.67
C PRO A 462 9.20 8.20 -16.63
N ALA A 463 9.02 7.81 -17.90
CA ALA A 463 8.26 8.61 -18.86
C ALA A 463 6.78 8.72 -18.50
N ALA A 464 6.16 7.63 -18.03
CA ALA A 464 4.79 7.64 -17.55
C ALA A 464 4.62 8.51 -16.29
N MET A 465 5.63 8.50 -15.40
CA MET A 465 5.64 9.34 -14.20
C MET A 465 5.69 10.84 -14.55
N VAL A 466 6.53 11.25 -15.51
CA VAL A 466 6.55 12.64 -16.00
C VAL A 466 5.17 13.08 -16.47
N ARG A 467 4.47 12.24 -17.26
CA ARG A 467 3.13 12.54 -17.76
C ARG A 467 2.11 12.65 -16.64
N LEU A 468 2.13 11.73 -15.67
CA LEU A 468 1.26 11.82 -14.49
C LEU A 468 1.45 13.15 -13.76
N ARG A 469 2.69 13.52 -13.46
CA ARG A 469 2.98 14.76 -12.71
C ARG A 469 2.61 16.01 -13.49
N LEU A 470 2.76 15.96 -14.82
CA LEU A 470 2.29 17.03 -15.70
C LEU A 470 0.77 17.19 -15.56
N TYR A 471 0.00 16.11 -15.67
CA TYR A 471 -1.46 16.17 -15.54
C TYR A 471 -1.91 16.60 -14.15
N GLU A 472 -1.27 16.10 -13.09
CA GLU A 472 -1.53 16.54 -11.70
C GLU A 472 -1.29 18.04 -11.54
N THR A 473 -0.20 18.57 -12.09
CA THR A 473 0.11 20.00 -11.98
C THR A 473 -0.89 20.84 -12.76
N LEU A 474 -1.22 20.43 -13.99
CA LEU A 474 -2.18 21.12 -14.85
C LEU A 474 -3.59 21.12 -14.25
N SER A 475 -4.00 20.06 -13.54
CA SER A 475 -5.34 20.01 -12.93
C SER A 475 -5.53 21.01 -11.79
N LEU A 476 -4.44 21.56 -11.23
CA LEU A 476 -4.49 22.59 -10.19
C LEU A 476 -4.37 24.02 -10.76
N LEU A 477 -3.99 24.17 -12.03
CA LEU A 477 -3.85 25.47 -12.68
C LEU A 477 -5.19 25.91 -13.30
N PRO A 478 -5.46 27.23 -13.39
CA PRO A 478 -6.64 27.73 -14.06
C PRO A 478 -6.69 27.28 -15.52
N SER A 479 -7.83 26.73 -15.95
CA SER A 479 -8.01 26.17 -17.30
C SER A 479 -7.71 27.17 -18.42
N HIS A 480 -8.16 28.42 -18.25
CA HIS A 480 -7.93 29.52 -19.20
C HIS A 480 -6.44 29.77 -19.48
N ALA A 481 -5.54 29.44 -18.54
CA ALA A 481 -4.12 29.72 -18.67
C ALA A 481 -3.42 28.86 -19.75
N PHE A 482 -4.00 27.71 -20.12
CA PHE A 482 -3.40 26.77 -21.08
C PHE A 482 -4.31 26.41 -22.25
N GLU A 483 -5.32 27.24 -22.55
CA GLU A 483 -6.23 27.07 -23.70
C GLU A 483 -5.49 26.86 -25.03
N GLY A 484 -4.42 27.63 -25.27
CA GLY A 484 -3.59 27.50 -26.47
C GLY A 484 -2.93 26.13 -26.66
N SER A 485 -2.84 25.32 -25.59
CA SER A 485 -2.22 23.99 -25.58
C SER A 485 -3.24 22.84 -25.55
N TYR A 486 -4.55 23.14 -25.51
CA TYR A 486 -5.60 22.12 -25.33
C TYR A 486 -5.57 21.03 -26.41
N THR A 487 -5.42 21.41 -27.67
CA THR A 487 -5.40 20.46 -28.79
C THR A 487 -4.23 19.48 -28.68
N HIS A 488 -3.08 19.94 -28.19
CA HIS A 488 -1.90 19.11 -27.94
C HIS A 488 -2.11 18.20 -26.73
N LEU A 489 -2.57 18.74 -25.60
CA LEU A 489 -2.89 17.97 -24.38
C LEU A 489 -3.92 16.86 -24.66
N LEU A 490 -4.96 17.17 -25.43
CA LEU A 490 -6.00 16.22 -25.80
C LEU A 490 -5.44 15.08 -26.65
N ARG A 491 -4.59 15.37 -27.65
CA ARG A 491 -3.92 14.33 -28.44
C ARG A 491 -3.06 13.42 -27.57
N MET A 492 -2.36 13.98 -26.57
CA MET A 492 -1.59 13.17 -25.63
C MET A 492 -2.48 12.27 -24.77
N LEU A 493 -3.57 12.79 -24.23
CA LEU A 493 -4.54 12.00 -23.44
C LEU A 493 -5.15 10.87 -24.28
N VAL A 494 -5.58 11.15 -25.51
CA VAL A 494 -6.14 10.13 -26.42
C VAL A 494 -5.10 9.04 -26.71
N ALA A 495 -3.86 9.42 -27.03
CA ALA A 495 -2.78 8.48 -27.28
C ALA A 495 -2.55 7.51 -26.10
N GLU A 496 -2.71 7.97 -24.85
CA GLU A 496 -2.60 7.09 -23.67
C GLU A 496 -3.70 6.05 -23.59
N PHE A 497 -4.94 6.43 -23.90
CA PHE A 497 -6.08 5.51 -23.86
C PHE A 497 -6.10 4.55 -25.05
N THR A 498 -5.59 4.96 -26.22
CA THR A 498 -5.73 4.18 -27.46
C THR A 498 -4.49 3.41 -27.87
N LEU A 499 -3.27 3.79 -27.42
CA LEU A 499 -2.00 3.21 -27.91
C LEU A 499 -1.23 2.42 -26.84
N THR A 500 -1.79 2.21 -25.65
CA THR A 500 -1.14 1.41 -24.60
C THR A 500 -1.39 -0.09 -24.82
N GLU A 501 -0.54 -0.75 -25.62
CA GLU A 501 -0.60 -2.20 -25.92
C GLU A 501 -0.36 -3.14 -24.70
N ASN A 502 -0.51 -2.68 -23.45
CA ASN A 502 -0.30 -3.54 -22.29
C ASN A 502 -1.11 -3.07 -21.06
N PRO A 503 -2.14 -3.83 -20.63
CA PRO A 503 -3.00 -3.48 -19.49
C PRO A 503 -2.28 -3.48 -18.13
N ALA A 504 -1.03 -3.96 -18.05
CA ALA A 504 -0.24 -3.96 -16.82
C ALA A 504 0.46 -2.62 -16.52
N ASN A 505 0.43 -1.63 -17.42
CA ASN A 505 1.31 -0.44 -17.35
C ASN A 505 0.68 0.88 -16.89
N THR A 506 -0.59 0.90 -16.48
CA THR A 506 -1.19 2.13 -15.96
C THR A 506 -1.11 2.15 -14.43
N THR A 507 0.07 2.33 -13.84
CA THR A 507 0.20 2.71 -12.42
C THR A 507 -0.01 4.22 -12.18
N THR A 508 -0.27 4.97 -13.25
CA THR A 508 -0.15 6.43 -13.30
C THR A 508 -1.36 7.12 -13.94
N SER A 509 -2.58 6.70 -13.58
CA SER A 509 -3.81 7.35 -14.07
C SER A 509 -4.56 8.05 -12.94
N GLN A 510 -4.89 9.33 -13.14
CA GLN A 510 -5.79 10.12 -12.29
C GLN A 510 -7.27 9.87 -12.62
N LEU A 511 -7.58 9.03 -13.62
CA LEU A 511 -8.94 8.85 -14.13
C LEU A 511 -9.93 8.48 -13.02
N ARG A 512 -9.56 7.59 -12.09
CA ARG A 512 -10.43 7.21 -10.98
C ARG A 512 -10.70 8.37 -10.01
N THR A 513 -9.73 9.26 -9.80
CA THR A 513 -9.85 10.41 -8.90
C THR A 513 -10.67 11.55 -9.54
N VAL A 514 -10.67 11.64 -10.87
CA VAL A 514 -11.26 12.74 -11.63
C VAL A 514 -12.65 12.39 -12.20
N CYS A 515 -12.97 11.12 -12.40
CA CYS A 515 -14.31 10.70 -12.82
C CYS A 515 -15.36 10.96 -11.73
N HIS A 516 -16.55 11.38 -12.14
CA HIS A 516 -17.68 11.52 -11.23
C HIS A 516 -18.02 10.16 -10.61
N ALA A 517 -18.54 10.16 -9.37
CA ALA A 517 -18.90 8.93 -8.67
C ALA A 517 -19.90 8.07 -9.48
N ASP A 518 -20.76 8.70 -10.27
CA ASP A 518 -21.75 8.02 -11.13
C ASP A 518 -21.11 7.40 -12.39
N ASP A 519 -19.99 7.96 -12.88
CA ASP A 519 -19.24 7.42 -14.02
C ASP A 519 -18.35 6.23 -13.62
N SER A 520 -18.23 5.97 -12.31
CA SER A 520 -17.50 4.81 -11.77
C SER A 520 -18.09 3.47 -12.26
N VAL A 521 -19.38 3.44 -12.62
CA VAL A 521 -20.05 2.29 -13.24
C VAL A 521 -19.45 1.97 -14.61
N ILE A 522 -19.09 2.99 -15.39
CA ILE A 522 -18.47 2.86 -16.71
C ILE A 522 -17.04 2.28 -16.57
N LEU A 523 -16.38 2.56 -15.44
CA LEU A 523 -15.03 2.05 -15.12
C LEU A 523 -15.04 0.69 -14.39
N GLY A 524 -16.20 0.05 -14.23
CA GLY A 524 -16.35 -1.26 -13.59
C GLY A 524 -16.33 -1.26 -12.05
N THR A 525 -16.27 -0.08 -11.42
CA THR A 525 -16.28 0.07 -9.97
C THR A 525 -17.71 0.13 -9.43
N TRP A 526 -18.20 -0.99 -8.90
CA TRP A 526 -19.55 -1.15 -8.32
C TRP A 526 -19.55 -1.18 -6.78
N LEU A 527 -18.46 -0.77 -6.12
CA LEU A 527 -18.33 -0.85 -4.67
C LEU A 527 -18.78 0.45 -4.00
N GLN A 528 -19.88 0.36 -3.24
CA GLN A 528 -20.24 1.33 -2.21
C GLN A 528 -19.10 1.50 -1.19
N GLU A 529 -19.02 2.66 -0.55
CA GLU A 529 -18.06 2.98 0.53
C GLU A 529 -18.16 1.97 1.68
N THR A 530 -17.38 0.89 1.55
CA THR A 530 -17.23 -0.15 2.55
C THR A 530 -15.75 -0.29 2.86
N ASP A 531 -15.40 -0.74 4.05
CA ASP A 531 -14.01 -0.98 4.45
C ASP A 531 -13.27 -1.94 3.51
N HIS A 532 -14.03 -2.80 2.84
CA HIS A 532 -13.54 -3.80 1.89
C HIS A 532 -13.01 -3.16 0.60
N ARG A 533 -13.37 -1.90 0.31
CA ARG A 533 -12.93 -1.15 -0.89
C ARG A 533 -11.42 -1.17 -1.05
N THR A 534 -10.67 -1.05 0.04
CA THR A 534 -9.20 -1.01 0.06
C THR A 534 -8.54 -2.23 -0.59
N ILE A 535 -9.15 -3.41 -0.45
CA ILE A 535 -8.64 -4.67 -1.02
C ILE A 535 -9.39 -5.10 -2.29
N GLU A 536 -10.67 -4.78 -2.40
CA GLU A 536 -11.54 -5.11 -3.54
C GLU A 536 -11.23 -4.26 -4.78
N ASP A 537 -10.82 -3.00 -4.59
CA ASP A 537 -10.45 -2.11 -5.69
C ASP A 537 -9.39 -2.73 -6.58
N GLN A 538 -8.44 -3.48 -5.99
CA GLN A 538 -7.32 -4.12 -6.67
C GLN A 538 -7.73 -5.19 -7.70
N LEU A 539 -8.97 -5.67 -7.66
CA LEU A 539 -9.50 -6.66 -8.59
C LEU A 539 -9.96 -6.04 -9.92
N GLN A 540 -10.06 -4.70 -10.00
CA GLN A 540 -10.58 -4.02 -11.18
C GLN A 540 -9.52 -3.90 -12.31
N PRO A 541 -9.92 -4.02 -13.60
CA PRO A 541 -9.02 -4.07 -14.75
C PRO A 541 -8.14 -2.82 -14.91
N ASN A 542 -8.57 -1.68 -14.37
CA ASN A 542 -7.80 -0.42 -14.37
C ASN A 542 -7.18 -0.08 -12.99
N SER A 543 -7.30 -0.95 -11.98
CA SER A 543 -6.82 -0.67 -10.62
C SER A 543 -5.34 -0.97 -10.39
N ALA A 544 -4.60 -1.36 -11.43
CA ALA A 544 -3.14 -1.21 -11.38
C ALA A 544 -2.75 0.28 -11.18
N ALA A 545 -3.63 1.21 -11.57
CA ALA A 545 -3.54 2.62 -11.20
C ALA A 545 -3.93 2.74 -9.72
N GLY A 546 -2.94 2.80 -8.83
CA GLY A 546 -3.20 2.94 -7.40
C GLY A 546 -3.08 1.65 -6.59
N SER A 547 -2.01 0.88 -6.83
CA SER A 547 -1.56 -0.05 -5.78
C SER A 547 -1.30 0.69 -4.46
N GLY A 548 -1.16 2.02 -4.45
CA GLY A 548 -0.94 2.84 -3.23
C GLY A 548 0.35 2.48 -2.51
N ALA A 549 1.16 1.58 -3.10
CA ALA A 549 2.43 1.17 -2.57
C ALA A 549 3.40 2.34 -2.70
N LEU A 550 4.08 2.68 -1.61
CA LEU A 550 4.96 3.83 -1.53
C LEU A 550 6.08 3.78 -2.57
N GLU A 551 6.50 2.58 -3.00
CA GLU A 551 7.53 2.41 -4.03
C GLU A 551 7.11 2.84 -5.44
N HIS A 552 5.81 2.94 -5.73
CA HIS A 552 5.35 3.47 -7.02
C HIS A 552 5.33 4.99 -7.03
N ASP A 553 5.05 5.59 -5.88
CA ASP A 553 5.03 7.03 -5.70
C ASP A 553 5.55 7.40 -4.30
N PRO A 554 6.87 7.70 -4.17
CA PRO A 554 7.44 8.15 -2.91
C PRO A 554 6.87 9.50 -2.41
N CYS A 555 6.20 10.29 -3.26
CA CYS A 555 5.57 11.55 -2.84
C CYS A 555 4.39 11.31 -1.90
N CYS A 556 3.81 10.10 -1.89
CA CYS A 556 2.83 9.68 -0.90
C CYS A 556 3.35 9.84 0.55
N LEU A 557 4.67 9.81 0.77
CA LEU A 557 5.27 10.03 2.08
C LEU A 557 4.94 11.41 2.67
N TYR A 558 4.77 12.46 1.85
CA TYR A 558 4.45 13.80 2.34
C TYR A 558 3.09 14.33 1.91
N ARG A 559 2.46 13.73 0.89
CA ARG A 559 1.11 14.09 0.46
C ARG A 559 0.08 13.75 1.55
N PRO A 560 -1.10 14.39 1.53
CA PRO A 560 -2.21 14.02 2.42
C PRO A 560 -2.56 12.54 2.25
N VAL A 561 -2.76 11.85 3.36
CA VAL A 561 -3.29 10.49 3.35
C VAL A 561 -4.77 10.62 3.02
N LEU A 562 -5.20 10.16 1.84
CA LEU A 562 -6.63 10.02 1.58
C LEU A 562 -7.17 8.98 2.58
N PRO A 563 -8.24 9.29 3.33
CA PRO A 563 -8.75 8.46 4.44
C PRO A 563 -9.16 7.05 4.04
#